data_AF-A0AAW1G6V6-F1
#
_entry.id   AF-A0AAW1G6V6-F1
#
_cell.length_a   1.000
_cell.length_b   1.000
_cell.length_c   1.000
_cell.angle_alpha   90.00
_cell.angle_beta   90.00
_cell.angle_gamma   90.00
#
_symmetry.space_group_name_H-M   'P 1'
#
loop_
_entity.id
_entity.type
_entity.pdbx_description
1 polymer ?
#
loop_
_entity_poly.entity_id
_entity_poly.type
_entity_poly.pdbx_seq_one_letter_code
_entity_poly.pdbx_strand_id
1 'polypeptide(L)'
;MPNVVYMGGFQCKPAQPLPEHLEEFVQSSGEHGVIIMSLGTFVSELPADITNEIAAAFAKLPQKVIWRHKGDRPATLGNNTLLVDWMPQNDLLGHPKMKLFVAHGGTNGVQEAIYHGVPVVGLPLFFDQYDNLLRLQERGGAKLLTIKNVDKDNNFLNAIQEVLNEPSYRMNMQRLSGLHRDQPMKPLDTALFWIEFVMRHKGAAHLRTESYRMPWYSYHSVDVVLFLAGAGLLVLLAIFIFIRWLYTAMCKYKVKRD
;
A
#
# COMPACT_ATOMS: atom_id res chain seq x y z
N MET A 1 -4.22 24.80 -3.18
CA MET A 1 -2.92 25.25 -2.64
C MET A 1 -2.15 24.00 -2.23
N PRO A 2 -1.00 23.66 -2.81
CA PRO A 2 -0.24 22.48 -2.40
C PRO A 2 0.48 22.75 -1.08
N ASN A 3 -0.20 22.47 0.04
CA ASN A 3 0.39 22.51 1.39
C ASN A 3 0.86 21.11 1.85
N VAL A 4 0.96 20.17 0.91
CA VAL A 4 1.42 18.80 1.12
C VAL A 4 2.49 18.51 0.09
N VAL A 5 3.63 17.99 0.56
CA VAL A 5 4.75 17.59 -0.29
C VAL A 5 4.95 16.09 -0.10
N TYR A 6 4.90 15.34 -1.20
CA TYR A 6 5.14 13.90 -1.18
C TYR A 6 6.63 13.62 -1.24
N MET A 7 7.13 12.85 -0.28
CA MET A 7 8.55 12.45 -0.16
C MET A 7 8.68 10.95 0.15
N GLY A 8 7.81 10.12 -0.44
CA GLY A 8 7.85 8.67 -0.23
C GLY A 8 9.14 8.04 -0.77
N GLY A 9 9.60 6.95 -0.14
CA GLY A 9 10.84 6.24 -0.50
C GLY A 9 12.12 6.86 0.07
N PHE A 10 12.02 7.81 1.01
CA PHE A 10 13.17 8.48 1.61
C PHE A 10 14.12 7.54 2.37
N GLN A 11 13.60 6.40 2.85
CA GLN A 11 14.37 5.37 3.53
C GLN A 11 15.15 4.47 2.58
N CYS A 12 14.73 4.39 1.31
CA CYS A 12 15.33 3.49 0.32
C CYS A 12 16.74 3.98 -0.07
N LYS A 13 17.71 3.06 -0.13
CA LYS A 13 19.11 3.37 -0.42
C LYS A 13 19.70 2.39 -1.42
N PRO A 14 20.72 2.78 -2.20
CA PRO A 14 21.53 1.82 -2.94
C PRO A 14 22.06 0.74 -2.00
N ALA A 15 22.04 -0.52 -2.45
CA ALA A 15 22.54 -1.63 -1.66
C ALA A 15 24.03 -1.49 -1.34
N GLN A 16 24.38 -1.80 -0.10
CA GLN A 16 25.75 -1.95 0.36
C GLN A 16 26.19 -3.42 0.30
N PRO A 17 27.50 -3.71 0.34
CA PRO A 17 28.00 -5.07 0.43
C PRO A 17 27.43 -5.82 1.64
N LEU A 18 27.05 -7.08 1.44
CA LEU A 18 26.56 -7.93 2.52
C LEU A 18 27.72 -8.39 3.44
N PRO A 19 27.45 -8.67 4.72
CA PRO A 19 28.36 -9.41 5.57
C PRO A 19 28.74 -10.76 4.92
N GLU A 20 30.01 -11.17 5.08
CA GLU A 20 30.59 -12.35 4.41
C GLU A 20 29.72 -13.61 4.52
N HIS A 21 29.27 -13.96 5.72
CA HIS A 21 28.40 -15.13 5.94
C HIS A 21 27.07 -15.10 5.16
N LEU A 22 26.48 -13.91 4.97
CA LEU A 22 25.27 -13.76 4.15
C LEU A 22 25.60 -13.81 2.67
N GLU A 23 26.70 -13.19 2.26
CA GLU A 23 27.17 -13.23 0.88
C GLU A 23 27.45 -14.67 0.44
N GLU A 24 28.17 -15.46 1.24
CA GLU A 24 28.43 -16.88 0.98
C GLU A 24 27.13 -17.68 0.84
N PHE A 25 26.16 -17.48 1.74
CA PHE A 25 24.86 -18.15 1.68
C PHE A 25 24.10 -17.75 0.41
N VAL A 26 24.10 -16.46 0.05
CA VAL A 26 23.47 -15.93 -1.16
C VAL A 26 24.13 -16.48 -2.42
N GLN A 27 25.46 -16.57 -2.48
CA GLN A 27 26.18 -17.11 -3.63
C GLN A 27 25.98 -18.63 -3.78
N SER A 28 25.81 -19.36 -2.68
CA SER A 28 25.48 -20.80 -2.70
C SER A 28 24.14 -21.13 -3.38
N SER A 29 23.32 -20.13 -3.73
CA SER A 29 22.06 -20.30 -4.46
C SER A 29 22.21 -20.64 -5.95
N GLY A 30 23.42 -20.57 -6.50
CA GLY A 30 23.67 -20.89 -7.90
C GLY A 30 22.83 -20.04 -8.85
N GLU A 31 22.24 -20.65 -9.88
CA GLU A 31 21.40 -19.96 -10.87
C GLU A 31 19.99 -19.61 -10.36
N HIS A 32 19.50 -20.33 -9.34
CA HIS A 32 18.13 -20.17 -8.83
C HIS A 32 17.93 -18.86 -8.07
N GLY A 33 18.97 -18.36 -7.41
CA GLY A 33 18.93 -17.11 -6.67
C GLY A 33 18.23 -17.22 -5.30
N VAL A 34 17.88 -16.07 -4.74
CA VAL A 34 17.49 -15.94 -3.33
C VAL A 34 16.09 -15.35 -3.19
N ILE A 35 15.37 -15.87 -2.20
CA ILE A 35 14.11 -15.33 -1.67
C ILE A 35 14.40 -14.80 -0.28
N ILE A 36 13.82 -13.67 0.09
CA ILE A 36 13.80 -13.24 1.49
C ILE A 36 12.38 -13.18 2.01
N MET A 37 12.19 -13.47 3.29
CA MET A 37 10.90 -13.35 3.97
C MET A 37 11.01 -12.48 5.23
N SER A 38 10.15 -11.46 5.33
CA SER A 38 10.06 -10.58 6.49
C SER A 38 8.63 -10.09 6.71
N LEU A 39 8.11 -10.37 7.90
CA LEU A 39 6.77 -9.91 8.32
C LEU A 39 6.80 -8.64 9.19
N GLY A 40 7.91 -7.91 9.15
CA GLY A 40 8.09 -6.68 9.92
C GLY A 40 8.37 -6.91 11.40
N THR A 41 8.74 -5.86 12.12
CA THR A 41 9.25 -5.98 13.50
C THR A 41 8.20 -6.29 14.55
N PHE A 42 6.93 -5.99 14.27
CA PHE A 42 5.79 -6.23 15.16
C PHE A 42 5.37 -7.71 15.23
N VAL A 43 5.84 -8.52 14.29
CA VAL A 43 5.53 -9.94 14.19
C VAL A 43 6.82 -10.70 14.40
N SER A 44 6.92 -11.35 15.56
CA SER A 44 8.06 -12.20 15.91
C SER A 44 7.97 -13.55 15.22
N GLU A 45 6.76 -14.12 15.17
CA GLU A 45 6.46 -15.44 14.64
C GLU A 45 4.98 -15.53 14.21
N LEU A 46 4.66 -16.54 13.41
CA LEU A 46 3.29 -16.95 13.10
C LEU A 46 2.94 -18.22 13.89
N PRO A 47 1.64 -18.58 14.01
CA PRO A 47 1.23 -19.86 14.57
C PRO A 47 2.01 -21.05 13.98
N ALA A 48 2.31 -22.04 14.80
CA ALA A 48 3.25 -23.12 14.46
C ALA A 48 2.80 -23.94 13.23
N ASP A 49 1.50 -24.16 13.06
CA ASP A 49 0.90 -24.77 11.87
C ASP A 49 1.23 -24.00 10.60
N ILE A 50 0.99 -22.68 10.60
CA ILE A 50 1.29 -21.80 9.45
C ILE A 50 2.80 -21.73 9.21
N THR A 51 3.60 -21.58 10.27
CA THR A 51 5.05 -21.53 10.16
C THR A 51 5.62 -22.82 9.55
N ASN A 52 5.13 -23.99 9.96
CA ASN A 52 5.56 -25.27 9.42
C ASN A 52 5.15 -25.42 7.94
N GLU A 53 3.97 -24.93 7.55
CA GLU A 53 3.55 -25.01 6.15
C GLU A 53 4.39 -24.10 5.25
N ILE A 54 4.69 -22.88 5.70
CA ILE A 54 5.61 -21.96 5.00
C ILE A 54 7.01 -22.59 4.87
N ALA A 55 7.53 -23.19 5.94
CA ALA A 55 8.83 -23.86 5.92
C ALA A 55 8.84 -25.07 4.96
N ALA A 56 7.77 -25.88 4.95
CA ALA A 56 7.63 -27.02 4.05
C ALA A 56 7.55 -26.59 2.58
N ALA A 57 6.86 -25.49 2.29
CA ALA A 57 6.82 -24.90 0.95
C ALA A 57 8.20 -24.41 0.50
N PHE A 58 8.92 -23.68 1.36
CA PHE A 58 10.29 -23.25 1.04
C PHE A 58 11.24 -24.42 0.81
N ALA A 59 11.10 -25.51 1.56
CA ALA A 59 11.93 -26.70 1.41
C ALA A 59 11.79 -27.39 0.03
N LYS A 60 10.67 -27.16 -0.68
CA LYS A 60 10.40 -27.68 -2.03
C LYS A 60 11.03 -26.82 -3.14
N LEU A 61 11.56 -25.64 -2.81
CA LEU A 61 12.10 -24.70 -3.78
C LEU A 61 13.61 -24.88 -3.96
N PRO A 62 14.14 -24.69 -5.18
CA PRO A 62 15.58 -24.73 -5.42
C PRO A 62 16.31 -23.44 -4.97
N GLN A 63 15.59 -22.35 -4.71
CA GLN A 63 16.16 -21.10 -4.20
C GLN A 63 16.67 -21.25 -2.78
N LYS A 64 17.68 -20.44 -2.43
CA LYS A 64 18.01 -20.19 -1.03
C LYS A 64 17.03 -19.18 -0.44
N VAL A 65 16.67 -19.37 0.83
CA VAL A 65 15.71 -18.52 1.53
C VAL A 65 16.35 -17.92 2.76
N ILE A 66 16.29 -16.60 2.91
CA ILE A 66 16.65 -15.92 4.17
C ILE A 66 15.34 -15.45 4.82
N TRP A 67 14.99 -16.03 5.95
CA TRP A 67 13.73 -15.77 6.61
C TRP A 67 13.98 -15.17 7.99
N ARG A 68 13.50 -13.93 8.18
CA ARG A 68 13.44 -13.33 9.51
C ARG A 68 12.34 -14.00 10.34
N HIS A 69 12.73 -14.79 11.33
CA HIS A 69 11.82 -15.52 12.24
C HIS A 69 12.45 -15.59 13.63
N LYS A 70 11.72 -15.13 14.65
CA LYS A 70 12.17 -15.12 16.05
C LYS A 70 11.55 -16.22 16.91
N GLY A 71 10.67 -17.02 16.31
CA GLY A 71 9.98 -18.11 16.99
C GLY A 71 10.80 -19.40 17.02
N ASP A 72 10.15 -20.47 17.48
CA ASP A 72 10.73 -21.80 17.45
C ASP A 72 11.07 -22.24 16.02
N ARG A 73 12.15 -23.01 15.90
CA ARG A 73 12.58 -23.58 14.62
C ARG A 73 11.47 -24.49 14.06
N PRO A 74 10.99 -24.27 12.82
CA PRO A 74 9.94 -25.10 12.23
C PRO A 74 10.44 -26.53 12.02
N ALA A 75 9.60 -27.53 12.29
CA ALA A 75 9.94 -28.94 12.16
C ALA A 75 10.21 -29.36 10.71
N THR A 76 9.62 -28.64 9.75
CA THR A 76 9.69 -28.88 8.31
C THR A 76 10.72 -27.99 7.60
N LEU A 77 11.61 -27.32 8.35
CA LEU A 77 12.60 -26.41 7.78
C LEU A 77 13.63 -27.14 6.89
N GLY A 78 13.64 -26.79 5.61
CA GLY A 78 14.60 -27.31 4.63
C GLY A 78 16.01 -26.71 4.76
N ASN A 79 17.01 -27.45 4.27
CA ASN A 79 18.43 -27.05 4.28
C ASN A 79 18.75 -25.83 3.38
N ASN A 80 17.79 -25.39 2.56
CA ASN A 80 17.90 -24.20 1.74
C ASN A 80 17.47 -22.92 2.47
N THR A 81 16.94 -23.02 3.68
CA THR A 81 16.43 -21.86 4.44
C THR A 81 17.34 -21.51 5.62
N LEU A 82 17.78 -20.26 5.67
CA LEU A 82 18.49 -19.64 6.79
C LEU A 82 17.51 -18.81 7.61
N LEU A 83 17.31 -19.18 8.88
CA LEU A 83 16.55 -18.37 9.83
C LEU A 83 17.46 -17.34 10.50
N VAL A 84 16.97 -16.10 10.62
CA VAL A 84 17.71 -15.00 11.23
C VAL A 84 16.81 -14.13 12.10
N ASP A 85 17.35 -13.52 13.16
CA ASP A 85 16.61 -12.52 13.95
C ASP A 85 16.51 -11.17 13.24
N TRP A 86 17.49 -10.88 12.39
CA TRP A 86 17.67 -9.64 11.66
C TRP A 86 18.43 -9.89 10.35
N MET A 87 18.17 -9.07 9.33
CA MET A 87 18.91 -9.06 8.08
C MET A 87 19.01 -7.64 7.50
N PRO A 88 20.06 -7.34 6.71
CA PRO A 88 20.16 -6.09 5.96
C PRO A 88 19.19 -6.11 4.77
N GLN A 89 17.89 -5.94 5.03
CA GLN A 89 16.82 -6.13 4.05
C GLN A 89 16.99 -5.28 2.79
N ASN A 90 17.34 -4.00 2.92
CA ASN A 90 17.59 -3.12 1.77
C ASN A 90 18.70 -3.68 0.86
N ASP A 91 19.79 -4.17 1.47
CA ASP A 91 20.96 -4.63 0.72
C ASP A 91 20.70 -5.99 0.06
N LEU A 92 19.97 -6.87 0.74
CA LEU A 92 19.48 -8.12 0.16
C LEU A 92 18.52 -7.86 -1.00
N LEU A 93 17.60 -6.91 -0.87
CA LEU A 93 16.66 -6.55 -1.95
C LEU A 93 17.40 -6.01 -3.18
N GLY A 94 18.48 -5.24 -2.99
CA GLY A 94 19.31 -4.76 -4.09
C GLY A 94 20.35 -5.74 -4.61
N HIS A 95 20.44 -6.95 -4.05
CA HIS A 95 21.43 -7.94 -4.46
C HIS A 95 21.08 -8.56 -5.84
N PRO A 96 22.05 -8.78 -6.75
CA PRO A 96 21.79 -9.32 -8.10
C PRO A 96 21.10 -10.70 -8.13
N LYS A 97 21.31 -11.53 -7.10
CA LYS A 97 20.66 -12.85 -6.96
C LYS A 97 19.22 -12.77 -6.45
N MET A 98 18.72 -11.59 -6.08
CA MET A 98 17.39 -11.44 -5.51
C MET A 98 16.29 -11.74 -6.52
N LYS A 99 15.39 -12.65 -6.17
CA LYS A 99 14.28 -13.08 -7.03
C LYS A 99 12.92 -12.63 -6.52
N LEU A 100 12.69 -12.77 -5.22
CA LEU A 100 11.36 -12.58 -4.62
C LEU A 100 11.48 -12.10 -3.18
N PHE A 101 10.57 -11.20 -2.81
CA PHE A 101 10.35 -10.80 -1.43
C PHE A 101 8.99 -11.31 -0.93
N VAL A 102 8.99 -12.17 0.10
CA VAL A 102 7.77 -12.51 0.84
C VAL A 102 7.60 -11.50 1.97
N ALA A 103 6.54 -10.70 1.91
CA ALA A 103 6.41 -9.53 2.76
C ALA A 103 4.99 -9.39 3.34
N HIS A 104 4.91 -8.91 4.58
CA HIS A 104 3.62 -8.53 5.19
C HIS A 104 2.94 -7.30 4.55
N GLY A 105 3.61 -6.53 3.69
CA GLY A 105 2.99 -5.35 3.05
C GLY A 105 3.13 -4.02 3.80
N GLY A 106 3.98 -3.94 4.84
CA GLY A 106 4.31 -2.66 5.47
C GLY A 106 4.92 -1.68 4.47
N THR A 107 4.53 -0.39 4.58
CA THR A 107 4.87 0.68 3.62
C THR A 107 6.36 0.76 3.28
N ASN A 108 7.23 0.66 4.30
CA ASN A 108 8.67 0.75 4.08
C ASN A 108 9.21 -0.42 3.24
N GLY A 109 8.81 -1.65 3.57
CA GLY A 109 9.26 -2.84 2.83
C GLY A 109 8.72 -2.88 1.41
N VAL A 110 7.47 -2.45 1.19
CA VAL A 110 6.89 -2.31 -0.15
C VAL A 110 7.66 -1.27 -0.97
N GLN A 111 8.01 -0.12 -0.38
CA GLN A 111 8.80 0.90 -1.05
C GLN A 111 10.23 0.44 -1.36
N GLU A 112 10.88 -0.32 -0.48
CA GLU A 112 12.19 -0.93 -0.76
C GLU A 112 12.11 -1.95 -1.91
N ALA A 113 11.05 -2.78 -1.93
CA ALA A 113 10.80 -3.71 -3.02
C ALA A 113 10.61 -2.99 -4.37
N ILE A 114 9.85 -1.90 -4.37
CA ILE A 114 9.69 -1.02 -5.55
C ILE A 114 11.03 -0.41 -5.94
N TYR A 115 11.77 0.15 -4.99
CA TYR A 115 13.07 0.79 -5.26
C TYR A 115 14.05 -0.17 -5.94
N HIS A 116 14.13 -1.42 -5.49
CA HIS A 116 15.04 -2.43 -6.05
C HIS A 116 14.43 -3.27 -7.18
N GLY A 117 13.15 -3.08 -7.50
CA GLY A 117 12.47 -3.79 -8.60
C GLY A 117 12.29 -5.29 -8.33
N VAL A 118 12.01 -5.67 -7.08
CA VAL A 118 11.83 -7.06 -6.64
C VAL A 118 10.35 -7.39 -6.45
N PRO A 119 9.78 -8.38 -7.15
CA PRO A 119 8.38 -8.76 -6.99
C PRO A 119 8.08 -9.34 -5.61
N VAL A 120 6.80 -9.26 -5.24
CA VAL A 120 6.36 -9.54 -3.86
C VAL A 120 5.30 -10.64 -3.81
N VAL A 121 5.46 -11.61 -2.91
CA VAL A 121 4.32 -12.40 -2.41
C VAL A 121 3.89 -11.78 -1.08
N GLY A 122 2.68 -11.24 -1.07
CA GLY A 122 2.14 -10.45 0.02
C GLY A 122 1.34 -11.27 1.02
N LEU A 123 1.63 -11.13 2.31
CA LEU A 123 0.93 -11.78 3.43
C LEU A 123 0.46 -10.75 4.47
N PRO A 124 -0.57 -9.94 4.20
CA PRO A 124 -1.00 -8.88 5.11
C PRO A 124 -1.55 -9.45 6.41
N LEU A 125 -1.27 -8.75 7.50
CA LEU A 125 -1.64 -9.13 8.86
C LEU A 125 -2.54 -8.08 9.51
N PHE A 126 -2.20 -6.79 9.39
CA PHE A 126 -2.95 -5.70 10.04
C PHE A 126 -2.65 -4.32 9.43
N PHE A 127 -3.36 -3.29 9.88
CA PHE A 127 -3.25 -1.89 9.41
C PHE A 127 -3.50 -1.75 7.90
N ASP A 128 -2.71 -0.93 7.23
CA ASP A 128 -2.75 -0.58 5.81
C ASP A 128 -2.06 -1.61 4.89
N GLN A 129 -1.54 -2.70 5.46
CA GLN A 129 -0.77 -3.72 4.74
C GLN A 129 -1.51 -4.33 3.55
N TYR A 130 -2.80 -4.64 3.74
CA TYR A 130 -3.64 -5.19 2.68
C TYR A 130 -3.76 -4.21 1.52
N ASP A 131 -4.06 -2.93 1.81
CA ASP A 131 -4.20 -1.89 0.80
C ASP A 131 -2.90 -1.64 0.03
N ASN A 132 -1.75 -1.65 0.72
CA ASN A 132 -0.44 -1.48 0.10
C ASN A 132 -0.15 -2.61 -0.89
N LEU A 133 -0.41 -3.86 -0.50
CA LEU A 133 -0.17 -5.02 -1.36
C LEU A 133 -1.20 -5.11 -2.50
N LEU A 134 -2.48 -4.80 -2.25
CA LEU A 134 -3.50 -4.74 -3.28
C LEU A 134 -3.11 -3.72 -4.37
N ARG A 135 -2.69 -2.52 -3.96
CA ARG A 135 -2.17 -1.50 -4.88
C ARG A 135 -0.96 -1.99 -5.69
N LEU A 136 -0.08 -2.78 -5.09
CA LEU A 136 1.07 -3.34 -5.80
C LEU A 136 0.67 -4.47 -6.77
N GLN A 137 -0.30 -5.30 -6.38
CA GLN A 137 -0.89 -6.35 -7.21
C GLN A 137 -1.61 -5.76 -8.43
N GLU A 138 -2.40 -4.70 -8.28
CA GLU A 138 -3.06 -4.00 -9.40
C GLU A 138 -2.06 -3.40 -10.39
N ARG A 139 -0.80 -3.19 -9.96
CA ARG A 139 0.30 -2.76 -10.84
C ARG A 139 1.12 -3.93 -11.39
N GLY A 140 0.70 -5.16 -11.13
CA GLY A 140 1.34 -6.39 -11.54
C GLY A 140 2.67 -6.68 -10.84
N GLY A 141 2.91 -6.09 -9.66
CA GLY A 141 4.17 -6.24 -8.92
C GLY A 141 4.11 -7.21 -7.74
N ALA A 142 2.91 -7.69 -7.39
CA ALA A 142 2.72 -8.58 -6.26
C ALA A 142 1.61 -9.60 -6.48
N LYS A 143 1.72 -10.75 -5.79
CA LYS A 143 0.63 -11.70 -5.59
C LYS A 143 0.18 -11.65 -4.13
N LEU A 144 -1.09 -11.33 -3.90
CA LEU A 144 -1.65 -11.23 -2.56
C LEU A 144 -2.21 -12.58 -2.08
N LEU A 145 -1.77 -13.01 -0.90
CA LEU A 145 -2.30 -14.17 -0.20
C LEU A 145 -2.71 -13.79 1.22
N THR A 146 -3.88 -14.23 1.68
CA THR A 146 -4.29 -14.06 3.07
C THR A 146 -3.75 -15.22 3.92
N ILE A 147 -3.40 -14.95 5.18
CA ILE A 147 -2.92 -16.01 6.10
C ILE A 147 -3.90 -17.19 6.19
N LYS A 148 -5.20 -16.93 6.13
CA LYS A 148 -6.27 -17.96 6.15
C LYS A 148 -6.24 -18.94 4.98
N ASN A 149 -5.47 -18.63 3.94
CA ASN A 149 -5.39 -19.43 2.71
C ASN A 149 -3.97 -19.92 2.45
N VAL A 150 -2.98 -19.56 3.28
CA VAL A 150 -1.57 -19.96 3.12
C VAL A 150 -1.43 -21.48 3.16
N ASP A 151 -2.19 -22.12 4.06
CA ASP A 151 -2.15 -23.54 4.37
C ASP A 151 -3.05 -24.42 3.49
N LYS A 152 -3.85 -23.81 2.61
CA LYS A 152 -4.79 -24.53 1.75
C LYS A 152 -4.15 -24.84 0.40
N ASP A 153 -4.33 -26.07 -0.06
CA ASP A 153 -4.08 -26.49 -1.46
C ASP A 153 -2.70 -26.10 -2.03
N ASN A 154 -1.66 -26.08 -1.20
CA ASN A 154 -0.32 -25.59 -1.56
C ASN A 154 -0.30 -24.13 -2.08
N ASN A 155 -1.27 -23.29 -1.72
CA ASN A 155 -1.42 -21.93 -2.23
C ASN A 155 -0.16 -21.08 -2.07
N PHE A 156 0.52 -21.19 -0.93
CA PHE A 156 1.75 -20.43 -0.70
C PHE A 156 2.87 -20.82 -1.67
N LEU A 157 3.09 -22.12 -1.88
CA LEU A 157 4.05 -22.62 -2.87
C LEU A 157 3.66 -22.19 -4.29
N ASN A 158 2.39 -22.33 -4.65
CA ASN A 158 1.88 -21.97 -5.97
C ASN A 158 2.05 -20.48 -6.26
N ALA A 159 1.79 -19.61 -5.28
CA ALA A 159 1.99 -18.17 -5.44
C ALA A 159 3.47 -17.80 -5.61
N ILE A 160 4.37 -18.45 -4.86
CA ILE A 160 5.81 -18.24 -5.05
C ILE A 160 6.23 -18.68 -6.45
N GLN A 161 5.82 -19.87 -6.89
CA GLN A 161 6.15 -20.39 -8.21
C GLN A 161 5.57 -19.51 -9.33
N GLU A 162 4.34 -19.03 -9.18
CA GLU A 162 3.72 -18.08 -10.11
C GLU A 162 4.58 -16.83 -10.24
N VAL A 163 4.90 -16.14 -9.14
CA VAL A 163 5.67 -14.89 -9.16
C VAL A 163 7.10 -15.10 -9.69
N LEU A 164 7.71 -16.25 -9.43
CA LEU A 164 9.05 -16.57 -9.92
C LEU A 164 9.09 -16.90 -11.41
N ASN A 165 8.05 -17.58 -11.93
CA ASN A 165 8.05 -18.11 -13.29
C ASN A 165 7.36 -17.18 -14.30
N GLU A 166 6.42 -16.34 -13.86
CA GLU A 166 5.69 -15.41 -14.71
C GLU A 166 6.50 -14.10 -14.88
N PRO A 167 7.10 -13.84 -16.07
CA PRO A 167 8.06 -12.75 -16.24
C PRO A 167 7.45 -11.36 -16.02
N SER A 168 6.13 -11.23 -16.21
CA SER A 168 5.42 -9.94 -16.06
C SER A 168 5.60 -9.33 -14.68
N TYR A 169 5.68 -10.11 -13.61
CA TYR A 169 5.94 -9.58 -12.26
C TYR A 169 7.27 -8.84 -12.16
N ARG A 170 8.35 -9.45 -12.67
CA ARG A 170 9.69 -8.84 -12.64
C ARG A 170 9.76 -7.62 -13.56
N MET A 171 9.20 -7.71 -14.77
CA MET A 171 9.18 -6.58 -15.71
C MET A 171 8.39 -5.39 -15.15
N ASN A 172 7.22 -5.63 -14.56
CA ASN A 172 6.42 -4.59 -13.93
C ASN A 172 7.16 -3.95 -12.76
N MET A 173 7.82 -4.73 -11.90
CA MET A 173 8.59 -4.17 -10.80
C MET A 173 9.81 -3.38 -11.25
N GLN A 174 10.51 -3.80 -12.30
CA GLN A 174 11.60 -3.01 -12.90
C GLN A 174 11.08 -1.69 -13.48
N ARG A 175 9.93 -1.70 -14.15
CA ARG A 175 9.26 -0.49 -14.63
C ARG A 175 8.87 0.44 -13.47
N LEU A 176 8.28 -0.10 -12.41
CA LEU A 176 7.91 0.66 -11.21
C LEU A 176 9.13 1.24 -10.49
N SER A 177 10.24 0.48 -10.41
CA SER A 177 11.53 0.95 -9.88
C SER A 177 12.05 2.13 -10.67
N GLY A 178 12.06 2.04 -12.00
CA GLY A 178 12.45 3.14 -12.89
C GLY A 178 11.62 4.40 -12.60
N LEU A 179 10.30 4.29 -12.60
CA LEU A 179 9.40 5.42 -12.30
C LEU A 179 9.58 5.97 -10.88
N HIS A 180 9.82 5.10 -9.89
CA HIS A 180 9.99 5.53 -8.50
C HIS A 180 11.28 6.33 -8.29
N ARG A 181 12.35 5.93 -9.00
CA ARG A 181 13.68 6.53 -8.89
C ARG A 181 13.88 7.74 -9.80
N ASP A 182 13.08 7.85 -10.86
CA ASP A 182 13.09 8.98 -11.80
C ASP A 182 12.39 10.19 -11.20
N GLN A 183 13.10 10.87 -10.29
CA GLN A 183 12.65 12.07 -9.61
C GLN A 183 13.68 13.20 -9.76
N PRO A 184 13.24 14.46 -9.90
CA PRO A 184 14.14 15.59 -10.11
C PRO A 184 15.05 15.87 -8.90
N MET A 185 14.62 15.47 -7.70
CA MET A 185 15.36 15.64 -6.46
C MET A 185 15.10 14.42 -5.57
N LYS A 186 16.11 13.99 -4.80
CA LYS A 186 15.92 12.88 -3.86
C LYS A 186 14.86 13.25 -2.81
N PRO A 187 14.09 12.28 -2.28
CA PRO A 187 13.04 12.57 -1.32
C PRO A 187 13.51 13.34 -0.07
N LEU A 188 14.70 13.02 0.46
CA LEU A 188 15.25 13.70 1.63
C LEU A 188 15.69 15.14 1.32
N ASP A 189 16.31 15.36 0.17
CA ASP A 189 16.70 16.70 -0.30
C ASP A 189 15.45 17.58 -0.52
N THR A 190 14.37 16.97 -1.05
CA THR A 190 13.07 17.64 -1.20
C THR A 190 12.52 18.08 0.15
N ALA A 191 12.59 17.20 1.16
CA ALA A 191 12.17 17.54 2.52
C ALA A 191 12.98 18.69 3.11
N LEU A 192 14.30 18.64 3.00
CA LEU A 192 15.20 19.69 3.47
C LEU A 192 14.87 21.03 2.81
N PHE A 193 14.70 21.05 1.48
CA PHE A 193 14.32 22.25 0.75
C PHE A 193 13.04 22.88 1.32
N TRP A 194 11.98 22.09 1.53
CA TRP A 194 10.69 22.59 1.99
C TRP A 194 10.70 23.02 3.46
N ILE A 195 11.44 22.31 4.32
CA ILE A 195 11.66 22.72 5.72
C ILE A 195 12.32 24.09 5.74
N GLU A 196 13.42 24.26 5.01
CA GLU A 196 14.11 25.54 4.93
C GLU A 196 13.26 26.63 4.27
N PHE A 197 12.45 26.28 3.25
CA PHE A 197 11.53 27.22 2.62
C PHE A 197 10.54 27.80 3.62
N VAL A 198 9.94 26.95 4.47
CA VAL A 198 9.02 27.39 5.51
C VAL A 198 9.72 28.29 6.53
N MET A 199 10.96 27.95 6.91
CA MET A 199 11.77 28.78 7.81
C MET A 199 12.09 30.16 7.20
N ARG A 200 12.58 30.20 5.96
CA ARG A 200 12.90 31.45 5.22
C ARG A 200 11.70 32.37 5.10
N HIS A 201 10.51 31.81 4.94
CA HIS A 201 9.26 32.57 4.76
C HIS A 201 8.41 32.64 6.02
N LYS A 202 9.00 32.45 7.21
CA LYS A 202 8.36 32.65 8.53
C LYS A 202 7.00 31.94 8.65
N GLY A 203 6.95 30.68 8.21
CA GLY A 203 5.75 29.85 8.27
C GLY A 203 4.93 29.76 6.97
N ALA A 204 5.39 30.40 5.88
CA ALA A 204 4.81 30.28 4.54
C ALA A 204 3.27 30.45 4.50
N ALA A 205 2.76 31.50 5.16
CA ALA A 205 1.31 31.73 5.30
C ALA A 205 0.55 31.78 3.96
N HIS A 206 1.23 32.18 2.88
CA HIS A 206 0.69 32.23 1.52
C HIS A 206 0.39 30.84 0.90
N LEU A 207 0.90 29.74 1.48
CA LEU A 207 0.57 28.37 1.05
C LEU A 207 -0.60 27.76 1.86
N ARG A 208 -1.07 28.42 2.92
CA ARG A 208 -2.21 27.96 3.70
C ARG A 208 -3.51 28.37 3.01
N THR A 209 -4.48 27.47 3.00
CA THR A 209 -5.82 27.80 2.50
C THR A 209 -6.51 28.79 3.44
N GLU A 210 -7.18 29.80 2.87
CA GLU A 210 -7.97 30.78 3.62
C GLU A 210 -9.13 30.15 4.37
N SER A 211 -9.52 28.92 4.03
CA SER A 211 -10.55 28.18 4.76
C SER A 211 -10.24 28.00 6.26
N TYR A 212 -8.97 28.03 6.68
CA TYR A 212 -8.59 27.99 8.10
C TYR A 212 -8.93 29.28 8.87
N ARG A 213 -9.18 30.39 8.17
CA ARG A 213 -9.52 31.69 8.75
C ARG A 213 -11.00 32.02 8.64
N MET A 214 -11.77 31.22 7.89
CA MET A 214 -13.19 31.45 7.68
C MET A 214 -13.98 31.03 8.91
N PRO A 215 -14.99 31.82 9.33
CA PRO A 215 -15.99 31.35 10.28
C PRO A 215 -16.69 30.10 9.76
N TRP A 216 -17.11 29.21 10.67
CA TRP A 216 -17.70 27.91 10.30
C TRP A 216 -18.92 28.05 9.36
N TYR A 217 -19.71 29.11 9.49
CA TYR A 217 -20.91 29.33 8.67
C TYR A 217 -20.58 29.72 7.23
N SER A 218 -19.50 30.49 7.01
CA SER A 218 -19.00 30.80 5.67
C SER A 218 -18.31 29.58 5.05
N TYR A 219 -17.58 28.81 5.86
CA TYR A 219 -16.95 27.58 5.39
C TYR A 219 -17.98 26.53 4.90
N HIS A 220 -19.13 26.42 5.58
CA HIS A 220 -20.21 25.50 5.20
C HIS A 220 -21.27 26.17 4.30
N SER A 221 -21.04 27.39 3.81
CA SER A 221 -21.97 28.14 2.95
C SER A 221 -23.43 28.13 3.45
N VAL A 222 -23.62 28.38 4.75
CA VAL A 222 -24.93 28.28 5.42
C VAL A 222 -25.96 29.22 4.78
N ASP A 223 -25.53 30.39 4.33
CA ASP A 223 -26.33 31.36 3.57
C ASP A 223 -26.88 30.79 2.26
N VAL A 224 -26.03 30.11 1.48
CA VAL A 224 -26.42 29.45 0.22
C VAL A 224 -27.41 28.32 0.50
N VAL A 225 -27.16 27.50 1.52
CA VAL A 225 -28.06 26.41 1.91
C VAL A 225 -29.43 26.95 2.32
N LEU A 226 -29.47 28.00 3.15
CA LEU A 226 -30.73 28.64 3.57
C LEU A 226 -31.48 29.26 2.39
N PHE A 227 -30.78 29.92 1.47
CA PHE A 227 -31.38 30.49 0.26
C PHE A 227 -32.02 29.41 -0.63
N LEU A 228 -31.29 28.32 -0.91
CA LEU A 228 -31.79 27.21 -1.73
C LEU A 228 -32.96 26.49 -1.06
N ALA A 229 -32.89 26.25 0.26
CA ALA A 229 -33.98 25.65 1.02
C ALA A 229 -35.25 26.53 1.00
N GLY A 230 -35.09 27.85 1.17
CA GLY A 230 -36.19 28.81 1.10
C GLY A 230 -36.83 28.88 -0.29
N ALA A 231 -36.02 28.93 -1.35
CA ALA A 231 -36.51 28.92 -2.73
C ALA A 231 -37.29 27.61 -3.03
N GLY A 232 -36.77 26.46 -2.60
CA GLY A 232 -37.46 25.18 -2.71
C GLY A 232 -38.80 25.16 -1.98
N LEU A 233 -38.86 25.68 -0.75
CA LEU A 233 -40.09 25.80 0.02
C LEU A 233 -41.13 26.69 -0.71
N LEU A 234 -40.71 27.82 -1.28
CA LEU A 234 -41.59 28.71 -2.03
C LEU A 234 -42.17 28.05 -3.28
N VAL A 235 -41.35 27.28 -4.02
CA VAL A 235 -41.83 26.51 -5.17
C VAL A 235 -42.85 25.46 -4.74
N LEU A 236 -42.57 24.71 -3.67
CA LEU A 236 -43.51 23.71 -3.14
C LEU A 236 -44.83 24.35 -2.67
N LEU A 237 -44.77 25.50 -2.01
CA LEU A 237 -45.95 26.27 -1.60
C LEU A 237 -46.75 26.76 -2.81
N ALA A 238 -46.08 27.27 -3.84
CA ALA A 238 -46.74 27.71 -5.07
C ALA A 238 -47.45 26.55 -5.79
N ILE A 239 -46.79 25.39 -5.89
CA ILE A 239 -47.39 24.16 -6.44
C ILE A 239 -48.60 23.73 -5.60
N PHE A 240 -48.48 23.70 -4.28
CA PHE A 240 -49.57 23.34 -3.38
C PHE A 240 -50.78 24.27 -3.52
N ILE A 241 -50.55 25.59 -3.54
CA ILE A 241 -51.60 26.59 -3.74
C ILE A 241 -52.25 26.42 -5.12
N PHE A 242 -51.46 26.20 -6.17
CA PHE A 242 -51.96 25.98 -7.52
C PHE A 242 -52.83 24.72 -7.62
N ILE A 243 -52.40 23.59 -7.04
CA ILE A 243 -53.18 22.35 -6.97
C ILE A 243 -54.48 22.58 -6.19
N ARG A 244 -54.42 23.25 -5.03
CA ARG A 244 -55.61 23.57 -4.23
C ARG A 244 -56.57 24.48 -5.01
N TRP A 245 -56.06 25.47 -5.72
CA TRP A 245 -56.84 26.36 -6.57
C TRP A 245 -57.55 25.57 -7.67
N LEU A 246 -56.82 24.73 -8.43
CA LEU A 246 -57.40 23.83 -9.44
C LEU A 246 -58.49 22.92 -8.86
N TYR A 247 -58.25 22.33 -7.69
CA TYR A 247 -59.24 21.49 -7.00
C TYR A 247 -60.50 22.28 -6.66
N THR A 248 -60.37 23.46 -6.05
CA THR A 248 -61.54 24.31 -5.71
C THR A 248 -62.29 24.82 -6.94
N ALA A 249 -61.60 25.14 -8.04
CA ALA A 249 -62.21 25.55 -9.29
C ALA A 249 -63.01 24.41 -9.92
N MET A 250 -62.47 23.19 -9.94
CA MET A 250 -63.19 22.00 -10.42
C MET A 250 -64.40 21.65 -9.53
N CYS A 251 -64.28 21.73 -8.20
CA CYS A 251 -65.40 21.51 -7.29
C CYS A 251 -66.50 22.58 -7.45
N LYS A 252 -66.16 23.86 -7.60
CA LYS A 252 -67.15 24.94 -7.84
C LYS A 252 -67.82 24.83 -9.22
N TYR A 253 -67.11 24.35 -10.23
CA TYR A 253 -67.69 24.08 -11.55
C TYR A 253 -68.71 22.95 -11.50
N LYS A 254 -68.45 21.90 -10.71
CA LYS A 254 -69.36 20.75 -10.55
C LYS A 254 -70.68 21.15 -9.85
N VAL A 255 -70.63 21.99 -8.81
CA VAL A 255 -71.81 22.48 -8.08
C VAL A 255 -72.72 23.42 -8.91
N LYS A 256 -72.19 24.07 -9.96
CA LYS A 256 -72.99 24.93 -10.85
C LYS A 256 -73.71 24.19 -11.98
N ARG A 257 -73.46 22.89 -12.13
CA ARG A 257 -73.92 22.09 -13.27
C ARG A 257 -74.94 21.01 -12.89
N ASP A 258 -75.28 20.92 -11.60
CA ASP A 258 -76.42 20.18 -11.04
C ASP A 258 -77.54 21.18 -10.70
#